data_AF-A0A6P7MC10-F1
#
_entry.id   AF-A0A6P7MC10-F1
#
_cell.length_a   1.000
_cell.length_b   1.000
_cell.length_c   1.000
_cell.angle_alpha   90.00
_cell.angle_beta   90.00
_cell.angle_gamma   90.00
#
_symmetry.space_group_name_H-M   'P 1'
#
loop_
_entity.id
_entity.type
_entity.pdbx_description
1 polymer ?
#
loop_
_entity_poly.entity_id
_entity_poly.type
_entity_poly.pdbx_seq_one_letter_code
_entity_poly.pdbx_strand_id
1 'polypeptide(L)'
;MASGRGDEEGSADGAAWRLVGRASELAGTRCRLMYSSLGRGSDVCLFYVKGEFFAMDARCSHSGGPLCEGDIEEADGVLQVFCPWHDYNFDLRTRKSGTSLQAECWWKNLVPSS
;
A
#
# COMPACT_ATOMS: atom_id res chain seq x y z
N MET A 1 -17.34 50.10 -4.34
CA MET A 1 -17.08 49.21 -5.48
C MET A 1 -16.07 48.17 -5.00
N ALA A 2 -16.54 46.98 -4.63
CA ALA A 2 -15.68 45.91 -4.15
C ALA A 2 -15.73 44.77 -5.16
N SER A 3 -14.62 44.52 -5.84
CA SER A 3 -14.38 43.31 -6.61
C SER A 3 -12.96 42.87 -6.31
N GLY A 4 -12.83 42.18 -5.18
CA GLY A 4 -11.62 41.46 -4.82
C GLY A 4 -11.40 40.36 -5.85
N ARG A 5 -10.20 40.36 -6.42
CA ARG A 5 -9.70 39.37 -7.38
C ARG A 5 -9.82 37.99 -6.72
N GLY A 6 -10.44 37.05 -7.43
CA GLY A 6 -10.42 35.65 -7.03
C GLY A 6 -8.99 35.14 -7.11
N ASP A 7 -8.49 34.64 -5.99
CA ASP A 7 -7.22 33.94 -5.94
C ASP A 7 -7.36 32.61 -6.69
N GLU A 8 -6.55 32.48 -7.73
CA GLU A 8 -6.47 31.36 -8.65
C GLU A 8 -5.90 30.11 -7.98
N GLU A 9 -6.65 29.02 -8.09
CA GLU A 9 -6.22 27.65 -8.41
C GLU A 9 -4.93 27.12 -7.75
N GLY A 10 -5.09 26.49 -6.58
CA GLY A 10 -4.10 25.58 -6.01
C GLY A 10 -4.15 24.21 -6.68
N SER A 11 -3.31 24.01 -7.70
CA SER A 11 -3.03 22.70 -8.30
C SER A 11 -2.08 21.90 -7.40
N ALA A 12 -2.63 20.87 -6.73
CA ALA A 12 -1.93 19.69 -6.26
C ALA A 12 -2.90 18.50 -6.13
N ASP A 13 -2.57 17.41 -6.83
CA ASP A 13 -2.75 16.02 -6.39
C ASP A 13 -4.17 15.40 -6.42
N GLY A 14 -4.47 14.65 -7.47
CA GLY A 14 -5.71 13.87 -7.63
C GLY A 14 -5.80 12.59 -6.77
N ALA A 15 -5.05 12.48 -5.67
CA ALA A 15 -5.09 11.31 -4.79
C ALA A 15 -6.28 11.41 -3.82
N ALA A 16 -7.26 10.50 -3.97
CA ALA A 16 -8.38 10.38 -3.06
C ALA A 16 -8.04 9.43 -1.90
N TRP A 17 -7.93 9.98 -0.69
CA TRP A 17 -7.73 9.19 0.53
C TRP A 17 -9.02 8.48 0.95
N ARG A 18 -8.88 7.22 1.41
CA ARG A 18 -10.01 6.41 1.89
C ARG A 18 -9.72 5.85 3.27
N LEU A 19 -10.67 6.02 4.18
CA LEU A 19 -10.64 5.39 5.50
C LEU A 19 -10.87 3.88 5.36
N VAL A 20 -9.97 3.07 5.93
CA VAL A 20 -10.01 1.60 5.84
C VAL A 20 -10.33 0.89 7.16
N GLY A 21 -10.34 1.61 8.29
CA GLY A 21 -10.71 1.06 9.60
C GLY A 21 -9.84 1.57 10.74
N ARG A 22 -10.04 1.02 11.94
CA ARG A 22 -9.21 1.32 13.11
C ARG A 22 -7.88 0.59 13.04
N ALA A 23 -6.79 1.30 13.37
CA ALA A 23 -5.46 0.72 13.37
C ALA A 23 -5.35 -0.53 14.27
N SER A 24 -5.98 -0.52 15.45
CA SER A 24 -5.96 -1.67 16.38
C SER A 24 -6.63 -2.93 15.80
N GLU A 25 -7.68 -2.77 14.99
CA GLU A 25 -8.35 -3.89 14.34
C GLU A 25 -7.55 -4.42 13.15
N LEU A 26 -6.93 -3.51 12.40
CA LEU A 26 -6.10 -3.85 11.25
C LEU A 26 -4.79 -4.51 11.67
N ALA A 27 -4.23 -4.11 12.81
CA ALA A 27 -3.03 -4.68 13.41
C ALA A 27 -3.21 -6.13 13.89
N GLY A 28 -4.46 -6.61 14.04
CA GLY A 28 -4.75 -7.97 14.48
C GLY A 28 -4.39 -9.06 13.46
N THR A 29 -4.07 -8.69 12.21
CA THR A 29 -3.73 -9.63 11.14
C THR A 29 -2.45 -9.19 10.45
N ARG A 30 -1.52 -10.14 10.19
CA ARG A 30 -0.23 -9.85 9.56
C ARG A 30 -0.38 -9.35 8.11
N CYS A 31 -1.39 -9.83 7.39
CA CYS A 31 -1.74 -9.37 6.05
C CYS A 31 -3.27 -9.36 5.88
N ARG A 32 -3.80 -8.39 5.12
CA ARG A 32 -5.20 -8.29 4.75
C ARG A 32 -5.35 -7.73 3.34
N LEU A 33 -6.18 -8.39 2.53
CA LEU A 33 -6.61 -7.87 1.23
C LEU A 33 -7.66 -6.77 1.39
N MET A 34 -7.44 -5.64 0.73
CA MET A 34 -8.33 -4.49 0.68
C MET A 34 -8.90 -4.32 -0.72
N TYR A 35 -10.23 -4.41 -0.82
CA TYR A 35 -10.92 -4.26 -2.09
C TYR A 35 -11.13 -2.80 -2.47
N SER A 36 -10.77 -2.46 -3.70
CA SER A 36 -11.02 -1.15 -4.29
C SER A 36 -12.29 -1.16 -5.14
N SER A 37 -13.05 -0.08 -5.06
CA SER A 37 -14.22 0.14 -5.93
C SER A 37 -13.83 0.37 -7.39
N LEU A 38 -12.56 0.65 -7.67
CA LEU A 38 -12.02 0.80 -9.03
C LEU A 38 -11.75 -0.57 -9.71
N GLY A 39 -11.89 -1.66 -8.97
CA GLY A 39 -11.73 -3.02 -9.46
C GLY A 39 -10.40 -3.68 -9.04
N ARG A 40 -10.23 -4.95 -9.43
CA ARG A 40 -9.15 -5.82 -8.93
C ARG A 40 -7.73 -5.36 -9.25
N GLY A 41 -7.55 -4.47 -10.21
CA GLY A 41 -6.25 -3.87 -10.54
C GLY A 41 -5.81 -2.81 -9.54
N SER A 42 -6.71 -2.36 -8.66
CA SER A 42 -6.45 -1.36 -7.63
C SER A 42 -6.65 -1.90 -6.22
N ASP A 43 -6.85 -3.22 -6.07
CA ASP A 43 -6.87 -3.87 -4.77
C ASP A 43 -5.48 -3.81 -4.15
N VAL A 44 -5.41 -3.69 -2.82
CA VAL A 44 -4.17 -3.47 -2.08
C VAL A 44 -4.03 -4.51 -0.98
N CYS A 45 -2.83 -5.03 -0.76
CA CYS A 45 -2.48 -5.78 0.44
C CYS A 45 -2.00 -4.82 1.53
N LEU A 46 -2.66 -4.85 2.68
CA LEU A 46 -2.20 -4.19 3.90
C LEU A 46 -1.46 -5.20 4.77
N PHE A 47 -0.20 -4.95 5.05
CA PHE A 47 0.62 -5.73 5.96
C PHE A 47 0.79 -5.00 7.28
N TYR A 48 0.83 -5.74 8.38
CA TYR A 48 1.21 -5.23 9.69
C TYR A 48 2.34 -6.10 10.25
N VAL A 49 3.54 -5.54 10.30
CA VAL A 49 4.76 -6.28 10.66
C VAL A 49 5.63 -5.39 11.53
N LYS A 50 6.12 -5.93 12.65
CA LYS A 50 6.98 -5.20 13.62
C LYS A 50 6.42 -3.85 14.08
N GLY A 51 5.08 -3.75 14.22
CA GLY A 51 4.42 -2.54 14.71
C GLY A 51 4.15 -1.49 13.63
N GLU A 52 4.54 -1.75 12.38
CA GLU A 52 4.40 -0.82 11.25
C GLU A 52 3.45 -1.39 10.19
N PHE A 53 2.71 -0.49 9.53
CA PHE A 53 1.82 -0.85 8.42
C PHE A 53 2.51 -0.60 7.09
N PHE A 54 2.35 -1.55 6.16
CA PHE A 54 2.83 -1.45 4.78
C PHE A 54 1.68 -1.73 3.83
N ALA A 55 1.67 -1.07 2.67
CA ALA A 55 0.63 -1.28 1.66
C ALA A 55 1.23 -1.35 0.26
N MET A 56 0.78 -2.31 -0.54
CA MET A 56 1.16 -2.45 -1.96
C MET A 56 0.04 -3.10 -2.76
N ASP A 57 0.15 -3.10 -4.08
CA ASP A 57 -0.80 -3.78 -4.96
C ASP A 57 -1.04 -5.23 -4.53
N ALA A 58 -2.29 -5.68 -4.59
CA ALA A 58 -2.63 -7.04 -4.20
C ALA A 58 -2.13 -8.11 -5.18
N ARG A 59 -1.70 -7.69 -6.36
CA ARG A 59 -1.27 -8.55 -7.44
C ARG A 59 0.21 -8.35 -7.70
N CYS A 60 0.95 -9.45 -7.73
CA CYS A 60 2.35 -9.45 -8.09
C CYS A 60 2.52 -8.91 -9.52
N SER A 61 3.37 -7.90 -9.69
CA SER A 61 3.64 -7.26 -10.98
C SER A 61 4.28 -8.21 -12.01
N HIS A 62 4.82 -9.35 -11.57
CA HIS A 62 5.39 -10.38 -12.46
C HIS A 62 4.32 -11.13 -13.26
N SER A 63 3.30 -11.70 -12.60
CA SER A 63 2.28 -12.53 -13.27
C SER A 63 0.88 -12.43 -12.68
N GLY A 64 0.63 -11.47 -11.79
CA GLY A 64 -0.68 -11.20 -11.21
C GLY A 64 -1.08 -12.09 -10.02
N GLY A 65 -0.12 -12.81 -9.43
CA GLY A 65 -0.34 -13.69 -8.28
C GLY A 65 -0.75 -12.95 -7.00
N PRO A 66 -1.47 -13.61 -6.08
CA PRO A 66 -2.05 -12.96 -4.89
C PRO A 66 -0.99 -12.73 -3.82
N LEU A 67 -0.55 -11.48 -3.66
CA LEU A 67 0.49 -11.13 -2.67
C LEU A 67 0.01 -11.27 -1.23
N CYS A 68 -1.31 -11.24 -0.98
CA CYS A 68 -1.88 -11.45 0.35
C CYS A 68 -1.72 -12.87 0.87
N GLU A 69 -1.51 -13.83 -0.03
CA GLU A 69 -1.28 -15.25 0.28
C GLU A 69 0.22 -15.57 0.31
N GLY A 70 1.06 -14.57 0.07
CA GLY A 70 2.52 -14.70 0.07
C GLY A 70 3.12 -14.76 1.47
N ASP A 71 4.26 -15.43 1.56
CA ASP A 71 5.05 -15.46 2.79
C ASP A 71 5.80 -14.14 3.00
N ILE A 72 5.93 -13.75 4.26
CA ILE A 72 6.67 -12.55 4.65
C ILE A 72 7.89 -12.98 5.44
N GLU A 73 9.07 -12.67 4.91
CA GLU A 73 10.35 -13.03 5.51
C GLU A 73 11.25 -11.81 5.65
N GLU A 74 12.24 -11.92 6.53
CA GLU A 74 13.28 -10.91 6.68
C GLU A 74 14.64 -11.55 6.41
N ALA A 75 15.35 -11.02 5.42
CA ALA A 75 16.69 -11.45 5.04
C ALA A 75 17.59 -10.22 4.88
N ASP A 76 18.81 -10.27 5.42
CA ASP A 76 19.79 -9.17 5.37
C ASP A 76 19.25 -7.80 5.85
N GLY A 77 18.31 -7.83 6.81
CA GLY A 77 17.65 -6.63 7.33
C GLY A 77 16.58 -6.02 6.42
N VAL A 78 16.22 -6.72 5.34
CA VAL A 78 15.16 -6.32 4.41
C VAL A 78 13.93 -7.20 4.63
N LEU A 79 12.81 -6.56 4.94
CA LEU A 79 11.53 -7.22 5.11
C LEU A 79 10.83 -7.36 3.76
N GLN A 80 10.51 -8.58 3.35
CA GLN A 80 10.04 -8.88 2.00
C GLN A 80 8.79 -9.75 2.01
N VAL A 81 7.93 -9.60 1.01
CA VAL A 81 6.84 -10.54 0.69
C VAL A 81 7.18 -11.33 -0.56
N PHE A 82 6.94 -12.64 -0.53
CA PHE A 82 7.19 -13.57 -1.61
C PHE A 82 5.87 -13.97 -2.28
N CYS A 83 5.77 -13.76 -3.59
CA CYS A 83 4.61 -14.17 -4.35
C CYS A 83 4.49 -15.70 -4.37
N PRO A 84 3.34 -16.28 -3.96
CA PRO A 84 3.19 -17.73 -3.81
C PRO A 84 3.24 -18.52 -5.12
N TRP A 85 3.22 -17.85 -6.27
CA TRP A 85 3.24 -18.52 -7.58
C TRP A 85 4.65 -18.81 -8.09
N HIS A 86 5.59 -17.88 -7.90
CA HIS A 86 6.91 -17.93 -8.54
C HIS A 86 8.03 -17.41 -7.64
N ASP A 87 7.79 -17.31 -6.33
CA ASP A 87 8.73 -16.84 -5.30
C ASP A 87 9.36 -15.47 -5.57
N TYR A 88 8.67 -14.65 -6.36
CA TYR A 88 9.13 -13.32 -6.69
C TYR A 88 8.92 -12.38 -5.49
N ASN A 89 9.97 -11.69 -5.06
CA ASN A 89 9.98 -10.95 -3.80
C ASN A 89 9.88 -9.43 -3.97
N PHE A 90 9.27 -8.78 -2.99
CA PHE A 90 9.15 -7.32 -2.90
C PHE A 90 9.49 -6.85 -1.50
N ASP A 91 10.37 -5.87 -1.39
CA ASP A 91 10.64 -5.17 -0.13
C ASP A 91 9.39 -4.41 0.34
N LEU A 92 8.90 -4.68 1.55
CA LEU A 92 7.69 -4.04 2.08
C LEU A 92 7.83 -2.52 2.29
N ARG A 93 9.05 -2.03 2.52
CA ARG A 93 9.35 -0.62 2.80
C ARG A 93 9.63 0.16 1.52
N THR A 94 10.46 -0.41 0.64
CA THR A 94 10.85 0.27 -0.61
C THR A 94 9.95 -0.08 -1.78
N ARG A 95 9.24 -1.21 -1.73
CA ARG A 95 8.36 -1.76 -2.79
C ARG A 95 9.08 -2.16 -4.06
N LYS A 96 10.40 -2.28 -3.98
CA LYS A 96 11.25 -2.72 -5.08
C LYS A 96 11.46 -4.22 -4.99
N SER A 97 11.41 -4.86 -6.14
CA SER A 97 12.00 -6.18 -6.33
C SER A 97 13.45 -6.03 -6.81
N GLY A 98 14.24 -7.11 -6.72
CA GLY A 98 15.62 -7.13 -7.22
C GLY A 98 15.75 -6.90 -8.74
N THR A 99 14.64 -6.89 -9.49
CA THR A 99 14.59 -6.68 -10.94
C THR A 99 13.68 -5.51 -11.30
N SER A 100 14.07 -4.28 -10.98
CA SER A 100 13.53 -2.99 -11.49
C SER A 100 11.99 -2.77 -11.55
N LEU A 101 11.17 -3.69 -11.03
CA LEU A 101 9.72 -3.56 -10.94
C LEU A 101 9.38 -2.88 -9.61
N GLN A 102 8.49 -1.91 -9.66
CA GLN A 102 7.98 -1.20 -8.49
C GLN A 102 6.47 -1.42 -8.37
N ALA A 103 5.98 -1.61 -7.15
CA ALA A 103 4.57 -1.48 -6.84
C ALA A 103 4.28 -0.04 -6.37
N GLU A 104 3.19 0.53 -6.86
CA GLU A 104 2.74 1.89 -6.50
C GLU A 104 2.30 1.93 -5.03
N CYS A 105 2.35 3.10 -4.41
CA CYS A 105 2.16 3.19 -2.97
C CYS A 105 1.45 4.44 -2.48
N TRP A 106 0.44 4.20 -1.66
CA TRP A 106 -0.46 5.21 -1.13
C TRP A 106 -0.41 5.15 0.39
N TRP A 107 0.58 5.78 1.04
CA TRP A 107 0.52 6.02 2.49
C TRP A 107 1.26 7.30 2.90
N LYS A 108 0.50 8.20 3.51
CA LYS A 108 0.95 9.23 4.45
C LYS A 108 -0.22 9.40 5.44
N ASN A 109 0.08 9.22 6.72
CA ASN A 109 -0.74 9.57 7.88
C ASN A 109 -1.82 8.55 8.31
N LEU A 110 -1.38 7.52 9.04
CA LEU A 110 -2.21 6.99 10.13
C LEU A 110 -2.27 8.05 11.22
N VAL A 111 -3.26 8.93 11.15
CA VAL A 111 -3.53 9.90 12.23
C VAL A 111 -4.21 9.13 13.37
N PRO A 112 -3.64 9.09 14.58
CA PRO A 112 -4.36 8.54 15.71
C PRO A 112 -5.60 9.40 15.96
N SER A 113 -6.79 8.82 15.81
CA SER A 113 -8.02 9.47 16.27
C SER A 113 -7.90 9.64 17.79
N SER A 114 -7.77 10.90 18.20
CA SER A 114 -7.89 11.32 19.61
C SER A 114 -9.27 10.98 20.16
#